data_AF-A0A951P361-F1
#
_entry.id   AF-A0A951P361-F1
#
_cell.length_a   1.000
_cell.length_b   1.000
_cell.length_c   1.000
_cell.angle_alpha   90.00
_cell.angle_beta   90.00
_cell.angle_gamma   90.00
#
_symmetry.space_group_name_H-M   'P 1'
#
loop_
_entity.id
_entity.type
_entity.pdbx_description
1 polymer ?
#
loop_
_entity_poly.entity_id
_entity_poly.type
_entity_poly.pdbx_seq_one_letter_code
_entity_poly.pdbx_strand_id
1 'polypeptide(L)'
;MQYFLIQKNQNQICGTTDDPTLELAGFQVVKGVDDLPAEMLFWDGFEIQIKPARPSDLHFWQNNQWTLPEFTAPVTENWTGLIDSLRGTLIWQKSFTAAGRTVRANAAWTLLYGTLTSTQSLPDLAFAIAELREAMRGITAIGDFTSEELDSLNQKLEANHFSLRLESSEVEG
;
A
#
# COMPACT_ATOMS: atom_id res chain seq x y z
N MET A 1 -25.44 2.99 -41.60
CA MET A 1 -25.87 2.17 -40.46
C MET A 1 -24.61 1.62 -39.82
N GLN A 2 -24.31 2.05 -38.60
CA GLN A 2 -23.05 1.73 -37.93
C GLN A 2 -23.18 0.47 -37.06
N TYR A 3 -22.16 -0.39 -37.08
CA TYR A 3 -22.05 -1.53 -36.19
C TYR A 3 -20.87 -1.36 -35.24
N PHE A 4 -20.97 -1.97 -34.06
CA PHE A 4 -20.00 -1.88 -32.99
C PHE A 4 -19.44 -3.26 -32.67
N LEU A 5 -18.13 -3.30 -32.44
CA LEU A 5 -17.41 -4.49 -32.00
C LEU A 5 -17.45 -4.55 -30.48
N ILE A 6 -18.12 -5.55 -29.93
CA ILE A 6 -18.15 -5.81 -28.49
C ILE A 6 -17.22 -6.96 -28.16
N GLN A 7 -16.29 -6.76 -27.24
CA GLN A 7 -15.42 -7.83 -26.76
C GLN A 7 -16.20 -8.76 -25.83
N LYS A 8 -16.36 -10.03 -26.23
CA LYS A 8 -17.23 -11.01 -25.55
C LYS A 8 -16.88 -11.23 -24.07
N ASN A 9 -15.61 -11.07 -23.70
CA ASN A 9 -15.12 -11.32 -22.34
C ASN A 9 -15.11 -10.07 -21.45
N GLN A 10 -15.30 -8.89 -22.02
CA GLN A 10 -15.20 -7.62 -21.28
C GLN A 10 -16.49 -6.79 -21.36
N ASN A 11 -17.47 -7.22 -22.18
CA ASN A 11 -18.73 -6.49 -22.39
C ASN A 11 -18.50 -5.01 -22.71
N GLN A 12 -17.45 -4.73 -23.49
CA GLN A 12 -17.01 -3.38 -23.80
C GLN A 12 -17.05 -3.15 -25.31
N ILE A 13 -17.46 -1.94 -25.71
CA ILE A 13 -17.32 -1.44 -27.08
C ILE A 13 -15.85 -1.17 -27.34
N CYS A 14 -15.25 -1.86 -28.31
CA CYS A 14 -13.83 -1.77 -28.64
C CYS A 14 -13.56 -1.14 -30.00
N GLY A 15 -14.60 -0.92 -30.81
CA GLY A 15 -14.46 -0.33 -32.13
C GLY A 15 -15.77 -0.32 -32.91
N THR A 16 -15.70 0.12 -34.16
CA THR A 16 -16.81 0.19 -35.11
C THR A 16 -16.47 -0.55 -36.39
N THR A 17 -17.50 -1.01 -37.10
CA THR A 17 -17.39 -1.64 -38.42
C THR A 17 -18.60 -1.29 -39.27
N ASP A 18 -18.40 -1.22 -40.59
CA ASP A 18 -19.47 -1.07 -41.57
C ASP A 18 -19.95 -2.43 -42.12
N ASP A 19 -19.23 -3.51 -41.79
CA ASP A 19 -19.55 -4.87 -42.22
C ASP A 19 -20.32 -5.63 -41.10
N PRO A 20 -21.64 -5.87 -41.26
CA PRO A 20 -22.43 -6.65 -40.31
C PRO A 20 -22.03 -8.12 -40.22
N THR A 21 -21.30 -8.62 -41.22
CA THR A 21 -20.90 -10.02 -41.34
C THR A 21 -19.46 -10.27 -40.91
N LEU A 22 -18.79 -9.24 -40.36
CA LEU A 22 -17.41 -9.35 -39.91
C LEU A 22 -17.26 -10.35 -38.76
N GLU A 23 -16.59 -11.46 -39.02
CA GLU A 23 -16.26 -12.46 -38.01
C GLU A 23 -14.86 -12.21 -37.45
N LEU A 24 -14.80 -11.71 -36.20
CA LEU A 24 -13.56 -11.49 -35.45
C LEU A 24 -13.56 -12.35 -34.19
N ALA A 25 -12.52 -13.16 -34.02
CA ALA A 25 -12.37 -14.01 -32.84
C ALA A 25 -12.38 -13.17 -31.56
N GLY A 26 -13.25 -13.52 -30.60
CA GLY A 26 -13.40 -12.80 -29.34
C GLY A 26 -14.30 -11.56 -29.39
N PHE A 27 -14.82 -11.20 -30.56
CA PHE A 27 -15.72 -10.06 -30.75
C PHE A 27 -17.09 -10.50 -31.26
N GLN A 28 -18.11 -9.70 -30.96
CA GLN A 28 -19.43 -9.78 -31.58
C GLN A 28 -19.74 -8.44 -32.24
N VAL A 29 -20.36 -8.50 -33.42
CA VAL A 29 -20.83 -7.32 -34.14
C VAL A 29 -22.26 -7.05 -33.71
N VAL A 30 -22.52 -5.85 -33.20
CA VAL A 30 -23.86 -5.44 -32.77
C VAL A 30 -24.25 -4.16 -33.48
N LYS A 31 -25.50 -4.09 -33.94
CA LYS A 31 -26.07 -2.87 -34.51
C LYS A 31 -26.14 -1.78 -33.44
N GLY A 32 -25.61 -0.61 -33.71
CA GLY A 32 -25.68 0.52 -32.79
C GLY A 32 -26.69 1.58 -33.20
N VAL A 33 -26.64 2.69 -32.45
CA VAL A 33 -27.39 3.92 -32.74
C VAL A 33 -26.59 4.73 -33.75
N ASP A 34 -27.25 5.16 -34.83
CA ASP A 34 -26.62 5.97 -35.88
C ASP A 34 -26.25 7.37 -35.34
N ASP A 35 -25.19 7.96 -35.91
CA ASP A 35 -24.74 9.34 -35.70
C ASP A 35 -24.28 9.72 -34.27
N LEU A 36 -23.98 8.74 -33.41
CA LEU A 36 -23.40 8.99 -32.08
C LEU A 36 -21.97 8.43 -31.95
N PRO A 37 -21.03 9.18 -31.36
CA PRO A 37 -19.69 8.67 -31.12
C PRO A 37 -19.70 7.58 -30.05
N ALA A 38 -18.80 6.61 -30.18
CA ALA A 38 -18.69 5.46 -29.26
C ALA A 38 -18.54 5.86 -27.78
N GLU A 39 -17.93 7.01 -27.50
CA GLU A 39 -17.78 7.56 -26.15
C GLU A 39 -19.10 7.91 -25.45
N MET A 40 -20.17 8.15 -26.21
CA MET A 40 -21.52 8.41 -25.70
C MET A 40 -22.35 7.14 -25.53
N LEU A 41 -21.81 5.99 -25.95
CA LEU A 41 -22.52 4.72 -26.00
C LEU A 41 -21.93 3.73 -24.99
N PHE A 42 -22.75 2.79 -24.54
CA PHE A 42 -22.31 1.66 -23.74
C PHE A 42 -23.07 0.39 -24.14
N TRP A 43 -22.51 -0.76 -23.79
CA TRP A 43 -23.13 -2.06 -24.00
C TRP A 43 -23.77 -2.52 -22.69
N ASP A 44 -25.08 -2.73 -22.67
CA ASP A 44 -25.80 -3.16 -21.46
C ASP A 44 -25.82 -4.69 -21.26
N GLY A 45 -25.31 -5.45 -22.23
CA GLY A 45 -25.38 -6.92 -22.27
C GLY A 45 -26.29 -7.46 -23.37
N PHE A 46 -27.16 -6.63 -23.94
CA PHE A 46 -28.16 -7.00 -24.94
C PHE A 46 -28.20 -6.03 -26.13
N GLU A 47 -28.08 -4.73 -25.89
CA GLU A 47 -28.11 -3.68 -26.91
C GLU A 47 -27.13 -2.53 -26.61
N ILE A 48 -26.85 -1.73 -27.65
CA ILE A 48 -26.07 -0.50 -27.52
C ILE A 48 -26.99 0.61 -27.01
N GLN A 49 -26.65 1.16 -25.85
CA GLN A 49 -27.42 2.19 -25.16
C GLN A 49 -26.65 3.52 -25.11
N ILE A 50 -27.38 4.63 -24.98
CA ILE A 50 -26.80 5.95 -24.79
C ILE A 50 -26.51 6.15 -23.31
N LYS A 51 -25.29 6.59 -22.97
CA LYS A 51 -24.92 6.93 -21.59
C LYS A 51 -25.84 8.04 -21.07
N PRO A 52 -26.36 7.94 -19.84
CA PRO A 52 -27.05 9.05 -19.18
C PRO A 52 -26.17 10.30 -19.11
N ALA A 53 -26.78 11.47 -18.95
CA ALA A 53 -26.06 12.72 -18.75
C ALA A 53 -25.04 12.59 -17.60
N ARG A 54 -23.81 13.03 -17.84
CA ARG A 54 -22.72 12.98 -16.86
C ARG A 54 -23.08 13.89 -15.66
N PRO A 55 -23.08 13.38 -14.41
CA PRO A 55 -23.47 14.18 -13.26
C PRO A 55 -22.50 15.34 -12.97
N SER A 56 -21.18 15.10 -13.13
CA SER A 56 -20.15 16.13 -13.00
C SER A 56 -18.85 15.70 -13.68
N ASP A 57 -17.92 16.65 -13.87
CA ASP A 57 -16.61 16.40 -14.47
C ASP A 57 -15.69 15.48 -13.66
N LEU A 58 -16.06 15.14 -12.43
CA LEU A 58 -15.35 14.20 -11.57
C LEU A 58 -15.77 12.74 -11.78
N HIS A 59 -16.94 12.50 -12.40
CA HIS A 59 -17.42 11.14 -12.63
C HIS A 59 -16.78 10.53 -13.87
N PHE A 60 -16.42 9.25 -13.82
CA PHE A 60 -16.06 8.49 -15.01
C PHE A 60 -17.04 7.34 -15.22
N TRP A 61 -17.09 6.83 -16.44
CA TRP A 61 -17.98 5.74 -16.80
C TRP A 61 -17.33 4.41 -16.47
N GLN A 62 -17.88 3.66 -15.52
CA GLN A 62 -17.41 2.33 -15.13
C GLN A 62 -18.60 1.43 -14.80
N ASN A 63 -18.55 0.16 -15.22
CA ASN A 63 -19.60 -0.83 -14.92
C ASN A 63 -21.02 -0.34 -15.25
N ASN A 64 -21.16 0.32 -16.40
CA ASN A 64 -22.41 0.90 -16.88
C ASN A 64 -23.04 1.96 -15.95
N GLN A 65 -22.22 2.62 -15.13
CA GLN A 65 -22.65 3.68 -14.23
C GLN A 65 -21.62 4.82 -14.18
N TRP A 66 -22.10 6.01 -13.82
CA TRP A 66 -21.22 7.13 -13.48
C TRP A 66 -20.70 6.95 -12.06
N THR A 67 -19.39 6.73 -11.92
CA THR A 67 -18.73 6.51 -10.63
C THR A 67 -17.75 7.63 -10.34
N LEU A 68 -17.64 8.01 -9.07
CA LEU A 68 -16.53 8.84 -8.60
C LEU A 68 -15.31 7.94 -8.36
N PRO A 69 -14.09 8.46 -8.56
CA PRO A 69 -12.89 7.74 -8.16
C PRO A 69 -12.87 7.56 -6.65
N GLU A 70 -12.75 6.31 -6.21
CA GLU A 70 -12.41 6.03 -4.82
C GLU A 70 -10.97 6.50 -4.58
N PHE A 71 -10.82 7.63 -3.93
CA PHE A 71 -9.53 8.05 -3.39
C PHE A 71 -9.30 7.28 -2.09
N THR A 72 -8.64 6.14 -2.16
CA THR A 72 -8.02 5.56 -0.96
C THR A 72 -6.84 6.44 -0.58
N ALA A 73 -6.91 7.07 0.60
CA ALA A 73 -5.76 7.79 1.13
C ALA A 73 -4.55 6.84 1.18
N PRO A 74 -3.34 7.28 0.80
CA PRO A 74 -2.15 6.47 0.98
C PRO A 74 -2.04 6.07 2.45
N VAL A 75 -1.83 4.79 2.71
CA VAL A 75 -1.59 4.28 4.06
C VAL A 75 -0.22 4.80 4.49
N THR A 76 -0.19 5.79 5.38
CA THR A 76 1.04 6.40 5.90
C THR A 76 1.50 5.70 7.18
N GLU A 77 2.80 5.75 7.47
CA GLU A 77 3.38 5.21 8.70
C GLU A 77 2.73 5.84 9.94
N ASN A 78 2.22 5.01 10.85
CA ASN A 78 1.58 5.44 12.08
C ASN A 78 2.59 5.54 13.23
N TRP A 79 3.37 6.63 13.24
CA TRP A 79 4.40 6.86 14.27
C TRP A 79 3.88 6.87 15.70
N THR A 80 2.72 7.50 15.93
CA THR A 80 2.07 7.53 17.25
C THR A 80 1.67 6.12 17.69
N GLY A 81 1.05 5.35 16.79
CA GLY A 81 0.67 3.97 17.08
C GLY A 81 1.89 3.07 17.31
N LEU A 82 3.00 3.29 16.61
CA LEU A 82 4.24 2.57 16.86
C LEU A 82 4.77 2.85 18.27
N ILE A 83 4.85 4.12 18.67
CA ILE A 83 5.27 4.51 20.03
C ILE A 83 4.38 3.85 21.09
N ASP A 84 3.06 3.94 20.93
CA ASP A 84 2.11 3.39 21.90
C ASP A 84 2.18 1.87 21.95
N SER A 85 2.42 1.20 20.82
CA SER A 85 2.60 -0.26 20.77
C SER A 85 3.90 -0.74 21.43
N LEU A 86 4.92 0.13 21.49
CA LEU A 86 6.21 -0.16 22.10
C LEU A 86 6.23 0.15 23.60
N ARG A 87 5.58 1.23 24.02
CA ARG A 87 5.52 1.64 25.43
C ARG A 87 4.94 0.53 26.31
N GLY A 88 5.61 0.26 27.43
CA GLY A 88 5.19 -0.78 28.38
C GLY A 88 5.53 -2.22 27.96
N THR A 89 6.22 -2.43 26.83
CA THR A 89 6.71 -3.75 26.43
C THR A 89 8.05 -4.09 27.08
N LEU A 90 8.36 -5.38 27.19
CA LEU A 90 9.67 -5.87 27.63
C LEU A 90 10.81 -5.38 26.73
N ILE A 91 10.56 -5.26 25.43
CA ILE A 91 11.52 -4.76 24.45
C ILE A 91 11.89 -3.30 24.75
N TRP A 92 10.89 -2.46 25.04
CA TRP A 92 11.12 -1.08 25.44
C TRP A 92 11.87 -0.99 26.77
N GLN A 93 11.50 -1.82 27.75
CA GLN A 93 12.19 -1.88 29.04
C GLN A 93 13.63 -2.36 28.92
N LYS A 94 13.91 -3.36 28.08
CA LYS A 94 15.26 -3.89 27.81
C LYS A 94 16.17 -2.80 27.25
N SER A 95 15.68 -2.10 26.22
CA SER A 95 16.38 -0.97 25.59
C SER A 95 16.65 0.18 26.57
N PHE A 96 15.66 0.54 27.39
CA PHE A 96 15.82 1.56 28.43
C PHE A 96 16.83 1.12 29.51
N THR A 97 16.80 -0.16 29.89
CA THR A 97 17.76 -0.72 30.85
C THR A 97 19.18 -0.67 30.29
N ALA A 98 19.36 -0.95 28.99
CA ALA A 98 20.66 -0.82 28.32
C ALA A 98 21.17 0.63 28.32
N ALA A 99 20.29 1.59 28.08
CA ALA A 99 20.61 3.01 28.13
C ALA A 99 21.14 3.47 29.50
N GLY A 100 20.81 2.76 30.58
CA GLY A 100 21.34 3.00 31.92
C GLY A 100 22.70 2.34 32.21
N ARG A 101 23.23 1.49 31.31
CA ARG A 101 24.47 0.73 31.54
C ARG A 101 25.70 1.35 30.91
N THR A 102 25.58 1.96 29.73
CA THR A 102 26.72 2.54 29.00
C THR A 102 26.36 3.86 28.32
N VAL A 103 27.35 4.73 28.13
CA VAL A 103 27.17 6.00 27.40
C VAL A 103 26.75 5.73 25.94
N ARG A 104 27.32 4.69 25.31
CA ARG A 104 26.98 4.32 23.93
C ARG A 104 25.51 3.89 23.80
N ALA A 105 25.03 3.02 24.69
CA ALA A 105 23.62 2.60 24.68
C ALA A 105 22.69 3.76 25.02
N ASN A 106 23.10 4.68 25.90
CA ASN A 106 22.34 5.89 26.20
C ASN A 106 22.18 6.80 24.98
N ALA A 107 23.26 7.03 24.23
CA ALA A 107 23.23 7.82 23.01
C ALA A 107 22.34 7.17 21.93
N ALA A 108 22.49 5.87 21.71
CA ALA A 108 21.68 5.12 20.75
C ALA A 108 20.18 5.11 21.13
N TRP A 109 19.86 4.93 22.42
CA TRP A 109 18.50 5.03 22.92
C TRP A 109 17.91 6.43 22.73
N THR A 110 18.70 7.47 23.00
CA THR A 110 18.28 8.87 22.82
C THR A 110 18.02 9.17 21.34
N LEU A 111 18.84 8.64 20.44
CA LEU A 111 18.63 8.73 19.00
C LEU A 111 17.32 8.04 18.61
N LEU A 112 17.09 6.80 19.04
CA LEU A 112 15.84 6.08 18.78
C LEU A 112 14.62 6.85 19.29
N TYR A 113 14.68 7.33 20.52
CA TYR A 113 13.59 8.11 21.11
C TYR A 113 13.34 9.40 20.32
N GLY A 114 14.40 10.14 19.98
CA GLY A 114 14.34 11.35 19.17
C GLY A 114 13.75 11.11 17.78
N THR A 115 14.11 10.00 17.12
CA THR A 115 13.52 9.63 15.84
C THR A 115 12.04 9.36 15.96
N LEU A 116 11.63 8.56 16.95
CA LEU A 116 10.22 8.22 17.16
C LEU A 116 9.37 9.47 17.46
N THR A 117 9.86 10.38 18.30
CA THR A 117 9.05 11.51 18.78
C THR A 117 9.22 12.81 18.00
N SER A 118 10.25 12.92 17.15
CA SER A 118 10.60 14.19 16.48
C SER A 118 10.78 14.03 14.98
N THR A 119 11.84 13.33 14.53
CA THR A 119 12.18 13.36 13.09
C THR A 119 11.25 12.51 12.25
N GLN A 120 10.72 11.41 12.81
CA GLN A 120 9.79 10.52 12.13
C GLN A 120 10.28 10.13 10.72
N SER A 121 11.57 9.78 10.66
CA SER A 121 12.30 9.42 9.45
C SER A 121 12.58 7.91 9.47
N LEU A 122 12.13 7.20 8.44
CA LEU A 122 12.33 5.75 8.33
C LEU A 122 13.82 5.35 8.25
N PRO A 123 14.68 6.04 7.47
CA PRO A 123 16.13 5.81 7.50
C PRO A 123 16.74 6.02 8.88
N ASP A 124 16.34 7.08 9.58
CA ASP A 124 16.83 7.37 10.93
C ASP A 124 16.39 6.29 11.91
N LEU A 125 15.17 5.75 11.73
CA LEU A 125 14.64 4.69 12.60
C LEU A 125 15.44 3.42 12.43
N ALA A 126 15.71 3.02 11.18
CA ALA A 126 16.54 1.86 10.87
C ALA A 126 17.95 2.00 11.47
N PHE A 127 18.58 3.17 11.27
CA PHE A 127 19.89 3.47 11.81
C PHE A 127 19.90 3.46 13.35
N ALA A 128 18.93 4.10 13.99
CA ALA A 128 18.84 4.17 15.45
C ALA A 128 18.63 2.78 16.09
N ILE A 129 17.81 1.92 15.47
CA ILE A 129 17.62 0.54 15.92
C ILE A 129 18.93 -0.25 15.77
N ALA A 130 19.64 -0.12 14.66
CA ALA A 130 20.92 -0.81 14.45
C ALA A 130 21.98 -0.39 15.48
N GLU A 131 22.14 0.92 15.72
CA GLU A 131 23.06 1.45 16.73
C GLU A 131 22.71 0.97 18.15
N LEU A 132 21.41 0.92 18.48
CA LEU A 132 20.97 0.43 19.78
C LEU A 132 21.29 -1.05 19.96
N ARG A 133 21.00 -1.88 18.96
CA ARG A 133 21.32 -3.32 18.98
C ARG A 133 22.80 -3.58 19.16
N GLU A 134 23.64 -2.87 18.41
CA GLU A 134 25.09 -2.99 18.52
C GLU A 134 25.61 -2.54 19.90
N ALA A 135 25.07 -1.44 20.44
CA ALA A 135 25.40 -0.99 21.78
C ALA A 135 24.95 -2.00 22.86
N MET A 136 23.82 -2.67 22.65
CA MET A 136 23.28 -3.69 23.56
C MET A 136 24.09 -4.98 23.55
N ARG A 137 24.60 -5.43 22.40
CA ARG A 137 25.50 -6.60 22.30
C ARG A 137 26.73 -6.48 23.19
N GLY A 138 27.27 -5.28 23.32
CA GLY A 138 28.41 -4.99 24.19
C GLY A 138 28.11 -5.11 25.70
N ILE A 139 26.85 -5.31 26.09
CA ILE A 139 26.42 -5.40 27.50
C ILE A 139 26.06 -6.85 27.82
N THR A 140 26.99 -7.59 28.42
CA THR A 140 26.85 -9.05 28.69
C THR A 140 25.57 -9.43 29.42
N ALA A 141 25.08 -8.59 30.35
CA ALA A 141 23.87 -8.87 31.13
C ALA A 141 22.54 -8.58 30.38
N ILE A 142 22.61 -7.98 29.18
CA ILE A 142 21.42 -7.59 28.39
C ILE A 142 21.40 -8.30 27.04
N GLY A 143 22.51 -8.26 26.30
CA GLY A 143 22.61 -8.83 24.95
C GLY A 143 21.74 -8.11 23.90
N ASP A 144 21.85 -8.54 22.63
CA ASP A 144 20.96 -8.08 21.55
C ASP A 144 19.50 -8.53 21.80
N PHE A 145 18.57 -8.06 20.97
CA PHE A 145 17.24 -8.63 20.89
C PHE A 145 17.30 -10.10 20.45
N THR A 146 16.48 -10.95 21.07
CA THR A 146 16.27 -12.33 20.62
C THR A 146 15.44 -12.33 19.33
N SER A 147 15.40 -13.48 18.64
CA SER A 147 14.58 -13.64 17.43
C SER A 147 13.09 -13.37 17.72
N GLU A 148 12.56 -13.81 18.87
CA GLU A 148 11.17 -13.56 19.27
C GLU A 148 10.91 -12.07 19.54
N GLU A 149 11.88 -11.36 20.11
CA GLU A 149 11.80 -9.91 20.31
C GLU A 149 11.81 -9.15 18.97
N LEU A 150 12.65 -9.58 18.02
CA LEU A 150 12.69 -9.02 16.67
C LEU A 150 11.40 -9.29 15.89
N ASP A 151 10.83 -10.49 16.01
CA ASP A 151 9.54 -10.82 15.40
C ASP A 151 8.41 -9.96 15.98
N SER A 152 8.38 -9.80 17.30
CA SER A 152 7.43 -8.89 17.96
C SER A 152 7.60 -7.43 17.51
N LEU A 153 8.84 -6.95 17.31
CA LEU A 153 9.10 -5.61 16.76
C LEU A 153 8.59 -5.50 15.31
N ASN A 154 8.87 -6.49 14.48
CA ASN A 154 8.42 -6.54 13.09
C ASN A 154 6.89 -6.54 12.97
N GLN A 155 6.19 -7.28 13.84
CA GLN A 155 4.73 -7.26 13.90
C GLN A 155 4.19 -5.88 14.29
N LYS A 156 4.84 -5.17 15.22
CA LYS A 156 4.44 -3.81 15.61
C LYS A 156 4.70 -2.79 14.50
N LEU A 157 5.82 -2.91 13.80
CA LEU A 157 6.12 -2.08 12.63
C LEU A 157 5.05 -2.26 11.54
N GLU A 158 4.73 -3.51 11.20
CA GLU A 158 3.71 -3.82 10.20
C GLU A 158 2.30 -3.38 10.59
N ALA A 159 1.90 -3.61 11.84
CA ALA A 159 0.61 -3.14 12.36
C ALA A 159 0.46 -1.61 12.31
N ASN A 160 1.58 -0.89 12.24
CA ASN A 160 1.64 0.57 12.12
C ASN A 160 2.10 1.03 10.73
N HIS A 161 2.02 0.15 9.72
CA HIS A 161 2.28 0.45 8.31
C HIS A 161 3.71 0.83 7.96
N PHE A 162 4.68 0.41 8.76
CA PHE A 162 6.10 0.57 8.44
C PHE A 162 6.56 -0.54 7.50
N SER A 163 7.32 -0.16 6.46
CA SER A 163 7.96 -1.09 5.53
C SER A 163 9.28 -1.66 6.06
N LEU A 164 9.82 -1.10 7.15
CA LEU A 164 11.05 -1.56 7.78
C LEU A 164 10.89 -2.98 8.33
N ARG A 165 11.88 -3.85 8.05
CA ARG A 165 12.02 -5.17 8.63
C ARG A 165 13.38 -5.30 9.31
N LEU A 166 13.38 -5.87 10.51
CA LEU A 166 14.56 -6.11 11.32
C LEU A 166 14.98 -7.57 11.18
N GLU A 167 16.24 -7.80 10.81
CA GLU A 167 16.78 -9.15 10.64
C GLU A 167 17.58 -9.59 11.87
N SER A 168 17.56 -10.89 12.16
CA SER A 168 18.50 -11.52 13.08
C SER A 168 19.88 -11.41 12.46
N SER A 169 20.86 -10.83 13.14
CA SER A 169 22.23 -10.94 12.68
C SER A 169 22.70 -12.36 12.98
N GLU A 170 22.63 -13.23 12.00
CA GLU A 170 23.41 -14.46 12.06
C GLU A 170 24.89 -14.07 12.08
N VAL A 171 25.58 -14.50 13.13
CA VAL A 171 27.05 -14.47 13.14
C VAL A 171 27.45 -15.50 12.09
N GLU A 172 27.91 -15.04 10.93
CA GLU A 172 28.69 -15.90 10.03
C GLU A 172 29.87 -16.45 10.85
N GLY A 173 29.81 -17.75 11.13
CA GLY A 173 30.83 -18.49 11.87
C GLY A 173 32.05 -18.83 11.03
#